data_AF-A0A7L1R609-F1
#
_entry.id   AF-A0A7L1R609-F1
#
_cell.length_a   1.000
_cell.length_b   1.000
_cell.length_c   1.000
_cell.angle_alpha   90.00
_cell.angle_beta   90.00
_cell.angle_gamma   90.00
#
_symmetry.space_group_name_H-M   'P 1'
#
loop_
_entity.id
_entity.type
_entity.pdbx_description
1 polymer ?
#
loop_
_entity_poly.entity_id
_entity_poly.type
_entity_poly.pdbx_seq_one_letter_code
_entity_poly.pdbx_strand_id
1 'polypeptide(L)'
;LCRPLDEALALWKRLLEGSGTPRVRSPEQTLSSLQLLGALYSLQGKPLQALDALLLLRSLCRRLGDKPGTANSLCQLCRILLQLHCPRQAQVFLEELELCLEQDQGGS
;
A
#
# COMPACT_ATOMS: atom_id res chain seq x y z
N LEU A 1 -8.43 -18.07 -12.33
CA LEU A 1 -8.96 -16.76 -12.79
C LEU A 1 -8.10 -15.54 -12.41
N CYS A 2 -6.97 -15.66 -11.70
CA CYS A 2 -6.19 -14.50 -11.24
C CYS A 2 -4.88 -14.22 -12.00
N ARG A 3 -4.55 -15.00 -13.03
CA ARG A 3 -3.23 -14.96 -13.67
C ARG A 3 -2.81 -13.54 -14.12
N PRO A 4 -3.67 -12.73 -14.78
CA PRO A 4 -3.28 -11.36 -15.15
C PRO A 4 -3.04 -10.44 -13.94
N LEU A 5 -3.78 -10.64 -12.85
CA LEU A 5 -3.66 -9.87 -11.62
C LEU A 5 -2.34 -10.18 -10.90
N ASP A 6 -2.00 -11.48 -10.83
CA ASP A 6 -0.76 -11.98 -10.23
C ASP A 6 0.47 -11.55 -11.05
N GLU A 7 0.37 -11.56 -12.38
CA GLU A 7 1.39 -11.02 -13.28
C GLU A 7 1.58 -9.51 -13.09
N ALA A 8 0.49 -8.73 -12.98
CA ALA A 8 0.56 -7.30 -12.70
C ALA A 8 1.24 -7.01 -11.36
N LEU A 9 0.90 -7.75 -10.31
CA LEU A 9 1.56 -7.62 -9.01
C LEU A 9 3.06 -7.93 -9.10
N ALA A 10 3.45 -8.98 -9.82
CA ALA A 10 4.86 -9.32 -10.02
C ALA A 10 5.64 -8.22 -10.75
N LEU A 11 5.03 -7.60 -11.78
CA LEU A 11 5.62 -6.48 -12.50
C LEU A 11 5.81 -5.26 -11.58
N TRP A 12 4.83 -4.96 -10.72
CA TRP A 12 4.95 -3.87 -9.75
C TRP A 12 6.05 -4.13 -8.72
N LYS A 13 6.16 -5.36 -8.19
CA LYS A 13 7.24 -5.74 -7.28
C LYS A 13 8.60 -5.48 -7.94
N ARG A 14 8.79 -5.97 -9.16
CA ARG A 14 10.04 -5.79 -9.92
C ARG A 14 10.35 -4.32 -10.20
N LEU A 15 9.35 -3.51 -10.52
CA LEU A 15 9.53 -2.09 -10.78
C LEU A 15 9.94 -1.31 -9.51
N LEU A 16 9.44 -1.72 -8.34
CA LEU A 16 9.61 -1.04 -7.07
C LEU A 16 10.72 -1.61 -6.16
N GLU A 17 11.38 -2.70 -6.59
CA GLU A 17 12.52 -3.33 -5.90
C GLU A 17 13.67 -2.35 -5.64
N GLY A 18 13.89 -1.37 -6.53
CA GLY A 18 14.89 -0.33 -6.34
C GLY A 18 14.49 0.70 -5.27
N SER A 19 15.46 1.36 -4.64
CA SER A 19 15.23 2.38 -3.60
C SER A 19 14.78 3.76 -4.14
N GLY A 20 14.90 3.99 -5.46
CA GLY A 20 14.53 5.26 -6.09
C GLY A 20 13.03 5.42 -6.37
N THR A 21 12.60 6.65 -6.59
CA THR A 21 11.26 6.95 -7.14
C THR A 21 11.22 6.46 -8.59
N PRO A 22 10.35 5.51 -8.94
CA PRO A 22 10.29 4.99 -10.30
C PRO A 22 9.86 6.10 -11.26
N ARG A 23 10.46 6.13 -12.46
CA ARG A 23 10.05 7.04 -13.53
C ARG A 23 8.77 6.52 -14.17
N VAL A 24 7.63 6.85 -13.57
CA VAL A 24 6.29 6.51 -14.07
C VAL A 24 5.74 7.64 -14.93
N ARG A 25 4.84 7.31 -15.87
CA ARG A 25 4.21 8.30 -16.77
C ARG A 25 3.27 9.24 -16.01
N SER A 26 2.47 8.69 -15.10
CA SER A 26 1.63 9.44 -14.16
C SER A 26 1.70 8.76 -12.79
N PRO A 27 2.14 9.48 -11.74
CA PRO A 27 2.13 8.96 -10.39
C PRO A 27 0.70 8.69 -9.89
N GLU A 28 -0.27 9.54 -10.22
CA GLU A 28 -1.66 9.41 -9.76
C GLU A 28 -2.33 8.14 -10.31
N GLN A 29 -2.17 7.89 -11.60
CA GLN A 29 -2.68 6.67 -12.25
C GLN A 29 -1.98 5.42 -11.71
N THR A 30 -0.69 5.54 -11.42
CA THR A 30 0.09 4.45 -10.83
C THR A 30 -0.42 4.08 -9.45
N LEU A 31 -0.58 5.06 -8.56
CA LEU A 31 -1.10 4.87 -7.21
C LEU A 31 -2.52 4.27 -7.25
N SER A 32 -3.38 4.80 -8.11
CA SER A 32 -4.75 4.30 -8.31
C SER A 32 -4.76 2.83 -8.77
N SER A 33 -3.83 2.45 -9.66
CA SER A 33 -3.74 1.07 -10.14
C SER A 33 -3.33 0.09 -9.03
N LEU A 34 -2.37 0.45 -8.17
CA LEU A 34 -1.95 -0.36 -7.03
C LEU A 34 -3.05 -0.47 -5.97
N GLN A 35 -3.78 0.62 -5.72
CA GLN A 35 -4.94 0.60 -4.84
C GLN A 35 -6.05 -0.34 -5.36
N LEU A 36 -6.32 -0.30 -6.67
CA LEU A 36 -7.28 -1.20 -7.30
C LEU A 36 -6.85 -2.67 -7.20
N LEU A 37 -5.56 -2.98 -7.40
CA LEU A 37 -5.03 -4.33 -7.21
C LEU A 37 -5.30 -4.84 -5.79
N GLY A 38 -5.00 -4.05 -4.75
CA GLY A 38 -5.25 -4.41 -3.35
C GLY A 38 -6.74 -4.66 -3.06
N ALA A 39 -7.63 -3.82 -3.60
CA ALA A 39 -9.07 -3.98 -3.48
C ALA A 39 -9.58 -5.25 -4.17
N LEU A 40 -9.11 -5.53 -5.40
CA LEU A 40 -9.48 -6.73 -6.15
C LEU A 40 -9.05 -8.01 -5.44
N TYR A 41 -7.83 -8.04 -4.89
CA TYR A 41 -7.37 -9.19 -4.10
C TYR A 41 -8.20 -9.38 -2.82
N SER A 42 -8.56 -8.29 -2.14
CA SER A 42 -9.43 -8.34 -0.96
C SER A 42 -10.80 -8.94 -1.30
N LEU A 43 -11.41 -8.49 -2.40
CA LEU A 43 -12.69 -9.00 -2.89
C LEU A 43 -12.64 -10.49 -3.28
N GLN A 44 -11.48 -10.98 -3.73
CA GLN A 44 -11.26 -12.37 -4.09
C GLN A 44 -10.92 -13.27 -2.89
N GLY A 45 -10.90 -12.74 -1.66
CA GLY A 45 -10.49 -13.50 -0.48
C GLY A 45 -9.01 -13.88 -0.52
N LYS A 46 -8.16 -13.04 -1.12
CA LYS A 46 -6.71 -13.20 -1.25
C LYS A 46 -5.97 -12.17 -0.40
N PRO A 47 -6.05 -12.27 0.93
CA PRO A 47 -5.58 -11.21 1.83
C PRO A 47 -4.06 -11.02 1.78
N LEU A 48 -3.26 -12.08 1.53
CA LEU A 48 -1.81 -11.97 1.44
C LEU A 48 -1.37 -11.14 0.22
N GLN A 49 -1.99 -11.38 -0.94
CA GLN A 49 -1.73 -10.58 -2.15
C GLN A 49 -2.23 -9.14 -2.01
N ALA A 50 -3.34 -8.94 -1.28
CA ALA A 50 -3.82 -7.60 -0.95
C ALA A 50 -2.81 -6.83 -0.08
N LEU A 51 -2.24 -7.48 0.95
CA LEU A 51 -1.17 -6.90 1.77
C LEU A 51 0.04 -6.54 0.92
N ASP A 52 0.48 -7.42 0.03
CA ASP A 52 1.61 -7.14 -0.88
C ASP A 52 1.34 -5.90 -1.74
N ALA A 53 0.17 -5.80 -2.36
CA ALA A 53 -0.19 -4.65 -3.19
C ALA A 53 -0.23 -3.34 -2.39
N LEU A 54 -0.79 -3.38 -1.18
CA LEU A 54 -0.87 -2.22 -0.29
C LEU A 54 0.50 -1.79 0.28
N LEU A 55 1.42 -2.73 0.51
CA LEU A 55 2.79 -2.43 0.90
C LEU A 55 3.55 -1.71 -0.23
N LEU A 56 3.35 -2.14 -1.49
CA LEU A 56 3.89 -1.44 -2.65
C LEU A 56 3.30 -0.04 -2.79
N LEU A 57 1.97 0.11 -2.60
CA LEU A 57 1.29 1.39 -2.61
C LEU A 57 1.85 2.34 -1.54
N ARG A 58 1.94 1.89 -0.29
CA ARG A 58 2.54 2.64 0.83
C ARG A 58 3.94 3.12 0.49
N SER A 59 4.79 2.22 0.00
CA SER A 59 6.17 2.55 -0.37
C SER A 59 6.21 3.62 -1.45
N LEU A 60 5.35 3.53 -2.46
CA LEU A 60 5.32 4.49 -3.54
C LEU A 60 4.76 5.85 -3.12
N CYS A 61 3.65 5.89 -2.37
CA CYS A 61 3.11 7.12 -1.79
C CYS A 61 4.18 7.86 -1.00
N ARG A 62 4.91 7.14 -0.13
CA ARG A 62 6.01 7.74 0.66
C ARG A 62 7.13 8.30 -0.20
N ARG A 63 7.54 7.60 -1.27
CA ARG A 63 8.58 8.08 -2.21
C ARG A 63 8.13 9.31 -3.01
N LEU A 64 6.82 9.46 -3.21
CA LEU A 64 6.21 10.60 -3.91
C LEU A 64 5.83 11.76 -2.97
N GLY A 65 5.99 11.61 -1.66
CA GLY A 65 5.55 12.60 -0.67
C GLY A 65 4.04 12.66 -0.45
N ASP A 66 3.30 11.67 -0.95
CA ASP A 66 1.84 11.55 -0.79
C ASP A 66 1.50 11.03 0.62
N LYS A 67 1.44 11.95 1.59
CA LYS A 67 1.04 11.67 2.97
C LYS A 67 -0.37 11.05 3.07
N PRO A 68 -1.44 11.61 2.46
CA PRO A 68 -2.78 11.04 2.60
C PRO A 68 -2.88 9.65 1.98
N GLY A 69 -2.22 9.40 0.84
CA GLY A 69 -2.14 8.05 0.27
C GLY A 69 -1.38 7.07 1.16
N THR A 70 -0.29 7.52 1.80
CA THR A 70 0.46 6.72 2.78
C THR A 70 -0.44 6.33 3.97
N ALA A 71 -1.12 7.30 4.58
CA ALA A 71 -2.04 7.06 5.69
C ALA A 71 -3.19 6.10 5.31
N ASN A 72 -3.82 6.32 4.15
CA ASN A 72 -4.88 5.45 3.66
C ASN A 72 -4.40 4.00 3.44
N SER A 73 -3.22 3.82 2.86
CA SER A 73 -2.64 2.49 2.66
C SER A 73 -2.36 1.76 4.00
N LEU A 74 -1.87 2.49 5.01
CA LEU A 74 -1.65 1.96 6.36
C LEU A 74 -2.96 1.53 7.02
N CYS A 75 -4.01 2.36 6.95
CA CYS A 75 -5.34 1.99 7.45
C CYS A 75 -5.85 0.67 6.84
N GLN A 76 -5.65 0.49 5.53
CA GLN A 76 -6.08 -0.73 4.86
C GLN A 76 -5.24 -1.95 5.26
N LEU A 77 -3.92 -1.80 5.42
CA LEU A 77 -3.04 -2.86 5.94
C LEU A 77 -3.48 -3.30 7.33
N CYS A 78 -3.69 -2.36 8.25
CA CYS A 78 -4.18 -2.64 9.60
C CYS A 78 -5.49 -3.43 9.57
N ARG A 79 -6.47 -2.98 8.76
CA ARG A 79 -7.76 -3.65 8.64
C ARG A 79 -7.63 -5.10 8.19
N ILE A 80 -6.82 -5.38 7.16
CA ILE A 80 -6.63 -6.75 6.67
C ILE A 80 -5.92 -7.61 7.71
N LEU A 81 -4.89 -7.08 8.38
CA LEU A 81 -4.17 -7.83 9.43
C LEU A 81 -5.05 -8.16 10.63
N LEU A 82 -5.95 -7.25 11.02
CA LEU A 82 -6.94 -7.52 12.07
C LEU A 82 -7.95 -8.59 11.64
N GLN A 83 -8.40 -8.58 10.38
CA GLN A 83 -9.24 -9.65 9.82
C GLN A 83 -8.53 -11.01 9.78
N LEU A 84 -7.20 -11.03 9.65
CA LEU A 84 -6.37 -12.22 9.73
C LEU A 84 -5.98 -12.62 11.16
N HIS A 85 -6.54 -11.97 12.19
CA HIS A 85 -6.18 -12.19 13.59
C HIS A 85 -4.67 -12.01 13.87
N CYS A 86 -4.04 -11.05 13.19
CA CYS A 86 -2.63 -10.69 13.32
C CYS A 86 -2.45 -9.28 13.94
N PRO A 87 -2.91 -9.05 15.19
CA PRO A 87 -2.94 -7.71 15.80
C PRO A 87 -1.54 -7.15 16.08
N ARG A 88 -0.55 -8.00 16.35
CA ARG A 88 0.84 -7.56 16.57
C ARG A 88 1.43 -6.92 15.32
N GLN A 89 1.16 -7.49 14.14
CA GLN A 89 1.58 -6.92 12.87
C GLN A 89 0.77 -5.65 12.55
N ALA A 90 -0.53 -5.63 12.86
CA ALA A 90 -1.36 -4.44 12.66
C ALA A 90 -0.86 -3.25 13.50
N GLN A 91 -0.41 -3.50 14.73
CA GLN A 91 0.11 -2.47 15.62
C GLN A 91 1.30 -1.71 15.01
N VAL A 92 2.22 -2.42 14.34
CA VAL A 92 3.38 -1.78 13.67
C VAL A 92 2.93 -0.74 12.64
N PHE A 93 1.88 -1.04 11.87
CA PHE A 93 1.37 -0.11 10.86
C PHE A 93 0.49 0.99 11.47
N LEU A 94 -0.12 0.74 12.62
CA LEU A 94 -0.87 1.76 13.37
C LEU A 94 0.07 2.81 13.95
N GLU A 95 1.18 2.39 14.56
CA GLU A 95 2.21 3.29 15.08
C GLU A 95 2.80 4.16 13.96
N GLU A 96 3.04 3.58 12.78
CA GLU A 96 3.49 4.37 11.62
C GLU A 96 2.42 5.37 11.13
N LEU A 97 1.15 4.99 11.16
CA LEU A 97 0.05 5.87 10.77
C LEU A 97 -0.06 7.06 11.71
N GLU A 98 0.04 6.84 13.02
CA GLU A 98 0.02 7.89 14.04
C GLU A 98 1.14 8.90 13.79
N LEU A 99 2.37 8.43 13.57
CA LEU A 99 3.51 9.28 13.21
C LEU A 99 3.26 10.07 11.92
N CYS A 100 2.66 9.46 10.90
CA CYS A 100 2.32 10.16 9.65
C CYS A 100 1.33 11.31 9.87
N LEU A 101 0.36 11.13 10.77
CA LEU A 101 -0.67 12.13 11.08
C LEU A 101 -0.13 13.25 11.97
N GLU A 102 0.73 12.94 12.94
CA GLU A 102 1.38 13.94 13.79
C GLU A 102 2.28 14.88 13.00
N GLN A 103 3.03 14.36 12.02
CA GLN A 103 3.85 15.16 11.11
C GLN A 103 3.05 16.05 10.15
N ASP A 104 1.73 15.88 10.07
CA ASP A 104 0.85 16.76 9.31
C ASP A 104 0.31 17.92 10.16
N GLN A 105 0.16 17.71 11.47
CA GLN A 105 -0.35 18.72 12.40
C GLN A 105 0.71 19.71 12.88
N GLY A 106 2.00 19.38 12.79
CA GLY A 106 3.11 20.26 13.19
C GLY A 106 3.54 21.32 12.17
N GLY A 107 2.78 21.52 11.07
CA GLY A 107 3.13 22.39 9.95
C GLY A 107 2.24 23.61 9.76
N SER A 108 1.66 24.18 10.83
CA SER A 108 0.89 25.44 10.80
C SER A 108 1.58 26.57 11.54
#